data_AF-A0A0T6AVV5-F1
#
_entry.id   AF-A0A0T6AVV5-F1
#
_cell.length_a   1.000
_cell.length_b   1.000
_cell.length_c   1.000
_cell.angle_alpha   90.00
_cell.angle_beta   90.00
_cell.angle_gamma   90.00
#
_symmetry.space_group_name_H-M   'P 1'
#
loop_
_entity.id
_entity.type
_entity.pdbx_description
1 polymer ?
#
loop_
_entity_poly.entity_id
_entity_poly.type
_entity_poly.pdbx_seq_one_letter_code
_entity_poly.pdbx_strand_id
1 'polypeptide(L)'
;MGEDILQEIPDERLPLLANLYKTHQEQAPHAYSLLETCIKWKKQKPNSNYITVFGVEDDWLKTGTFIVLMQFSCYDLFVYTLEQSCRTLFRGLLETKKIDWSRRVLWYGVSGRHVSLVEDFVRGLGQPNYIVVVTELTVIDRDKAMQFEWTCPDEVYMG
;
A
#
# COMPACT_ATOMS: atom_id res chain seq x y z
N MET A 1 -1.68 9.91 -27.70
CA MET A 1 -2.25 9.17 -26.55
C MET A 1 -1.36 9.51 -25.39
N GLY A 2 -1.88 10.22 -24.37
CA GLY A 2 -1.07 10.63 -23.22
C GLY A 2 -0.67 9.41 -22.37
N GLU A 3 0.44 9.54 -21.65
CA GLU A 3 0.82 8.58 -20.61
C GLU A 3 -0.26 8.54 -19.50
N ASP A 4 -0.42 7.38 -18.85
CA ASP A 4 -1.37 7.21 -17.74
C ASP A 4 -0.99 8.11 -16.55
N ILE A 5 -1.96 8.51 -15.73
CA ILE A 5 -1.66 9.32 -14.54
C ILE A 5 -0.81 8.55 -13.51
N LEU A 6 -0.94 7.21 -13.47
CA LEU A 6 -0.12 6.36 -12.64
C LEU A 6 1.13 5.95 -13.39
N GLN A 7 2.29 6.28 -12.84
CA GLN A 7 3.59 5.88 -13.35
C GLN A 7 4.24 4.90 -12.38
N GLU A 8 4.80 3.81 -12.91
CA GLU A 8 5.52 2.86 -12.06
C GLU A 8 6.76 3.56 -11.51
N ILE A 9 6.94 3.48 -10.19
CA ILE A 9 8.13 4.02 -9.53
C ILE A 9 9.25 2.99 -9.77
N PRO A 10 10.37 3.39 -10.43
CA PRO A 10 11.50 2.49 -10.62
C PRO A 10 12.02 1.96 -9.29
N ASP A 11 12.49 0.71 -9.28
CA ASP A 11 12.95 0.02 -8.07
C ASP A 11 14.06 0.78 -7.35
N GLU A 12 14.92 1.50 -8.09
CA GLU A 12 15.99 2.34 -7.56
C GLU A 12 15.48 3.59 -6.84
N ARG A 13 14.25 4.02 -7.13
CA ARG A 13 13.60 5.19 -6.53
C ARG A 13 12.68 4.83 -5.36
N LEU A 14 12.27 3.57 -5.21
CA LEU A 14 11.48 3.11 -4.06
C LEU A 14 12.10 3.46 -2.69
N PRO A 15 13.45 3.38 -2.50
CA PRO A 15 14.06 3.81 -1.24
C PRO A 15 13.81 5.29 -0.90
N LEU A 16 13.61 6.17 -1.88
CA LEU A 16 13.29 7.57 -1.62
C LEU A 16 11.91 7.71 -0.97
N LEU A 17 10.93 6.97 -1.48
CA LEU A 17 9.58 6.91 -0.92
C LEU A 17 9.60 6.27 0.47
N ALA A 18 10.32 5.15 0.65
CA ALA A 18 10.46 4.51 1.96
C ALA A 18 11.09 5.46 2.99
N ASN A 19 12.14 6.20 2.61
CA ASN A 19 12.76 7.19 3.49
C ASN A 19 11.82 8.33 3.88
N LEU A 20 10.97 8.80 2.96
CA LEU A 20 9.91 9.77 3.28
C LEU A 20 8.95 9.21 4.33
N TYR A 21 8.49 7.98 4.16
CA TYR A 21 7.58 7.34 5.12
C TYR A 21 8.26 6.97 6.44
N LYS A 22 9.58 6.76 6.43
CA LYS A 22 10.37 6.56 7.65
C LYS A 22 10.28 7.77 8.59
N THR A 23 10.24 9.00 8.06
CA THR A 23 10.08 10.20 8.90
C THR A 23 8.62 10.44 9.35
N HIS A 24 7.68 9.62 8.88
CA HIS A 24 6.25 9.70 9.20
C HIS A 24 5.72 8.39 9.82
N GLN A 25 6.60 7.58 10.44
CA GLN A 25 6.24 6.27 10.98
C GLN A 25 5.16 6.32 12.07
N GLU A 26 5.09 7.39 12.85
CA GLU A 26 4.02 7.55 13.85
C GLU A 26 2.64 7.68 13.19
N GLN A 27 2.58 8.32 12.03
CA GLN A 27 1.34 8.54 11.29
C GLN A 27 0.98 7.37 10.38
N ALA A 28 1.99 6.75 9.76
CA ALA A 28 1.81 5.79 8.68
C ALA A 28 2.77 4.59 8.81
N PRO A 29 2.77 3.87 9.95
CA PRO A 29 3.75 2.81 10.21
C PRO A 29 3.64 1.69 9.18
N HIS A 30 2.42 1.32 8.82
CA HIS A 30 2.14 0.26 7.86
C HIS A 30 2.51 0.62 6.43
N ALA A 31 2.45 1.90 6.04
CA ALA A 31 2.89 2.34 4.72
C ALA A 31 4.43 2.22 4.59
N TYR A 32 5.17 2.60 5.64
CA TYR A 32 6.61 2.38 5.68
C TYR A 32 6.96 0.87 5.62
N SER A 33 6.33 0.06 6.47
CA SER A 33 6.56 -1.40 6.49
C SER A 33 6.23 -2.07 5.17
N LEU A 34 5.16 -1.64 4.48
CA LEU A 34 4.81 -2.14 3.16
C LEU A 34 5.90 -1.83 2.13
N LEU A 35 6.39 -0.58 2.09
CA LEU A 35 7.45 -0.19 1.15
C LEU A 35 8.75 -0.97 1.37
N GLU A 36 9.17 -1.15 2.63
CA GLU A 36 10.32 -1.99 2.98
C GLU A 36 10.13 -3.44 2.49
N THR A 37 8.92 -3.97 2.64
CA THR A 37 8.55 -5.32 2.18
C THR A 37 8.59 -5.42 0.65
N CYS A 38 7.99 -4.46 -0.06
CA CYS A 38 8.03 -4.41 -1.52
C CYS A 38 9.47 -4.35 -2.05
N ILE A 39 10.32 -3.50 -1.46
CA ILE A 39 11.75 -3.39 -1.83
C ILE A 39 12.46 -4.73 -1.61
N LYS A 40 12.24 -5.38 -0.47
CA LYS A 40 12.86 -6.68 -0.16
C LYS A 40 12.43 -7.76 -1.16
N TRP A 41 11.13 -7.85 -1.44
CA TRP A 41 10.59 -8.87 -2.35
C TRP A 41 11.03 -8.65 -3.80
N LYS A 42 11.02 -7.40 -4.29
CA LYS A 42 11.56 -7.06 -5.62
C LYS A 42 13.04 -7.43 -5.75
N LYS A 43 13.86 -7.18 -4.73
CA LYS A 43 15.27 -7.62 -4.71
C LYS A 43 15.44 -9.14 -4.76
N GLN A 44 14.57 -9.89 -4.08
CA GLN A 44 14.64 -11.36 -4.06
C GLN A 44 14.12 -11.99 -5.37
N LYS A 45 13.22 -11.31 -6.08
CA LYS A 45 12.58 -11.76 -7.32
C LYS A 45 12.48 -10.60 -8.33
N PRO A 46 13.60 -10.15 -8.91
CA PRO A 46 13.65 -8.93 -9.73
C PRO A 46 12.83 -9.01 -11.03
N ASN A 47 12.56 -10.22 -11.52
CA ASN A 47 11.76 -10.43 -12.74
C ASN A 47 10.28 -10.74 -12.45
N SER A 48 9.82 -10.55 -11.20
CA SER A 48 8.44 -10.81 -10.83
C SER A 48 7.58 -9.56 -10.99
N ASN A 49 6.47 -9.69 -11.71
CA ASN A 49 5.48 -8.61 -11.90
C ASN A 49 4.35 -8.69 -10.87
N TYR A 50 4.62 -9.27 -9.72
CA TYR A 50 3.61 -9.52 -8.69
C TYR A 50 3.26 -8.29 -7.88
N ILE A 51 4.14 -7.28 -7.87
CA ILE A 51 3.97 -6.07 -7.10
C ILE A 51 4.44 -4.90 -7.95
N THR A 52 3.52 -3.98 -8.18
CA THR A 52 3.82 -2.73 -8.86
C THR A 52 3.50 -1.58 -7.92
N VAL A 53 4.46 -0.68 -7.73
CA VAL A 53 4.30 0.52 -6.91
C VAL A 53 4.19 1.69 -7.87
N PHE A 54 3.05 2.36 -7.85
CA PHE A 54 2.76 3.52 -8.69
C PHE A 54 2.87 4.81 -7.89
N GLY A 55 3.48 5.81 -8.51
CA GLY A 55 3.32 7.22 -8.15
C GLY A 55 2.21 7.85 -8.98
N VAL A 56 1.55 8.86 -8.43
CA VAL A 56 0.61 9.70 -9.17
C VAL A 56 1.38 10.89 -9.73
N GLU A 57 1.50 10.98 -11.06
CA GLU A 57 2.32 11.98 -11.77
C GLU A 57 3.79 12.02 -11.28
N ASP A 58 4.52 13.12 -11.51
CA ASP A 58 5.90 13.31 -11.00
C ASP A 58 5.95 13.83 -9.55
N ASP A 59 4.79 14.17 -8.96
CA ASP A 59 4.66 14.80 -7.63
C ASP A 59 4.51 13.80 -6.47
N TRP A 60 4.59 12.49 -6.75
CA TRP A 60 4.42 11.44 -5.74
C TRP A 60 5.36 11.57 -4.54
N LEU A 61 6.61 12.02 -4.76
CA LEU A 61 7.57 12.19 -3.66
C LEU A 61 7.23 13.39 -2.78
N LYS A 62 6.64 14.43 -3.35
CA LYS A 62 6.22 15.64 -2.62
C LYS A 62 4.95 15.42 -1.81
N THR A 63 3.98 14.72 -2.40
CA THR A 63 2.68 14.44 -1.77
C THR A 63 2.70 13.18 -0.91
N GLY A 64 3.73 12.36 -1.05
CA GLY A 64 3.77 11.00 -0.52
C GLY A 64 2.70 10.09 -1.11
N THR A 65 2.06 10.46 -2.23
CA THR A 65 0.95 9.68 -2.79
C THR A 65 1.48 8.49 -3.58
N PHE A 66 1.06 7.29 -3.19
CA PHE A 66 1.38 6.09 -3.94
C PHE A 66 0.27 5.05 -3.87
N ILE A 67 0.29 4.15 -4.85
CA ILE A 67 -0.64 3.02 -4.97
C ILE A 67 0.19 1.77 -5.19
N VAL A 68 -0.08 0.70 -4.44
CA VAL A 68 0.54 -0.61 -4.67
C VAL A 68 -0.51 -1.56 -5.20
N LEU A 69 -0.24 -2.14 -6.36
CA LEU A 69 -1.04 -3.21 -6.93
C LEU A 69 -0.28 -4.53 -6.77
N MET A 70 -0.90 -5.51 -6.09
CA MET A 70 -0.36 -6.86 -5.96
C MET A 70 -1.22 -7.84 -6.76
N GLN A 71 -0.56 -8.69 -7.55
CA GLN A 71 -1.20 -9.53 -8.59
C GLN A 71 -0.78 -11.01 -8.56
N PHE A 72 -0.17 -11.50 -7.47
CA PHE A 72 0.32 -12.89 -7.39
C PHE A 72 -0.82 -13.92 -7.36
N SER A 73 -1.74 -13.79 -6.41
CA SER A 73 -2.88 -14.69 -6.20
C SER A 73 -4.22 -13.96 -6.06
N CYS A 74 -4.18 -12.68 -5.71
CA CYS A 74 -5.31 -11.79 -5.56
C CYS A 74 -5.08 -10.52 -6.40
N TYR A 75 -6.06 -9.63 -6.44
CA TYR A 75 -5.96 -8.31 -7.08
C TYR A 75 -6.09 -7.25 -5.99
N ASP A 76 -5.00 -7.08 -5.23
CA ASP A 76 -5.00 -6.33 -3.99
C ASP A 76 -4.45 -4.93 -4.24
N LEU A 77 -5.13 -3.93 -3.68
CA LEU A 77 -4.77 -2.53 -3.82
C LEU A 77 -4.52 -1.92 -2.44
N PHE A 78 -3.32 -1.36 -2.28
CA PHE A 78 -3.00 -0.48 -1.17
C PHE A 78 -2.88 0.94 -1.68
N VAL A 79 -3.38 1.90 -0.90
CA VAL A 79 -3.29 3.32 -1.25
C VAL A 79 -2.90 4.12 -0.02
N TYR A 80 -2.06 5.13 -0.22
CA TYR A 80 -1.78 6.11 0.83
C TYR A 80 -1.35 7.44 0.24
N THR A 81 -1.61 8.51 0.98
CA THR A 81 -1.05 9.83 0.73
C THR A 81 -0.80 10.58 2.03
N LEU A 82 0.28 11.37 2.06
CA LEU A 82 0.55 12.33 3.13
C LEU A 82 -0.16 13.67 2.86
N GLU A 83 -0.62 13.91 1.63
CA GLU A 83 -1.37 15.10 1.27
C GLU A 83 -2.69 15.18 2.04
N GLN A 84 -2.91 16.27 2.78
CA GLN A 84 -4.10 16.42 3.62
C GLN A 84 -5.41 16.41 2.83
N SER A 85 -5.42 16.99 1.63
CA SER A 85 -6.60 17.10 0.78
C SER A 85 -7.00 15.78 0.11
N CYS A 86 -6.06 14.82 0.03
CA CYS A 86 -6.15 13.57 -0.71
C CYS A 86 -6.56 13.70 -2.19
N ARG A 87 -6.49 14.92 -2.77
CA ARG A 87 -6.90 15.19 -4.15
C ARG A 87 -6.05 14.43 -5.15
N THR A 88 -4.74 14.36 -4.90
CA THR A 88 -3.80 13.64 -5.76
C THR A 88 -4.15 12.16 -5.81
N LEU A 89 -4.43 11.54 -4.65
CA LEU A 89 -4.82 10.13 -4.59
C LEU A 89 -6.14 9.87 -5.31
N PHE A 90 -7.18 10.67 -5.02
CA PHE A 90 -8.50 10.50 -5.64
C PHE A 90 -8.44 10.64 -7.17
N ARG A 91 -7.71 11.65 -7.66
CA ARG A 91 -7.48 11.86 -9.08
C ARG A 91 -6.74 10.68 -9.72
N GLY A 92 -5.71 10.17 -9.05
CA GLY A 92 -4.97 8.98 -9.48
C GLY A 92 -5.87 7.75 -9.65
N LEU A 93 -6.81 7.52 -8.74
CA LEU A 93 -7.79 6.44 -8.84
C LEU A 93 -8.81 6.65 -9.96
N LEU A 94 -9.28 7.89 -10.15
CA LEU A 94 -10.31 8.23 -11.12
C LEU A 94 -9.81 8.17 -12.57
N GLU A 95 -8.61 8.66 -12.83
CA GLU A 95 -8.10 8.86 -14.19
C GLU A 95 -7.26 7.69 -14.72
N THR A 96 -6.81 6.80 -13.84
CA THR A 96 -5.95 5.68 -14.26
C THR A 96 -6.70 4.62 -15.06
N LYS A 97 -5.97 4.04 -16.02
CA LYS A 97 -6.32 2.86 -16.80
C LYS A 97 -5.42 1.66 -16.48
N LYS A 98 -4.50 1.80 -15.52
CA LYS A 98 -3.60 0.71 -15.09
C LYS A 98 -4.25 -0.25 -14.09
N ILE A 99 -5.34 0.17 -13.46
CA ILE A 99 -6.14 -0.68 -12.58
C ILE A 99 -7.38 -1.16 -13.33
N ASP A 100 -7.56 -2.47 -13.38
CA ASP A 100 -8.73 -3.10 -13.97
C ASP A 100 -9.84 -3.19 -12.93
N TRP A 101 -10.70 -2.17 -12.92
CA TRP A 101 -11.84 -2.05 -12.03
C TRP A 101 -12.96 -3.07 -12.30
N SER A 102 -12.89 -3.84 -13.41
CA SER A 102 -13.83 -4.93 -13.66
C SER A 102 -13.56 -6.17 -12.78
N ARG A 103 -12.36 -6.26 -12.21
CA ARG A 103 -11.96 -7.32 -11.29
C ARG A 103 -12.44 -7.02 -9.87
N ARG A 104 -12.58 -8.08 -9.07
CA ARG A 104 -12.76 -7.93 -7.63
C ARG A 104 -11.46 -7.38 -7.02
N VAL A 105 -11.46 -6.09 -6.68
CA VAL A 105 -10.36 -5.43 -5.97
C VAL A 105 -10.50 -5.65 -4.47
N LEU A 106 -9.44 -6.11 -3.81
CA LEU A 106 -9.34 -6.10 -2.35
C LEU A 106 -8.56 -4.85 -1.93
N TRP A 107 -9.23 -3.92 -1.26
CA TRP A 107 -8.60 -2.76 -0.66
C TRP A 107 -8.07 -3.15 0.72
N TYR A 108 -6.76 -3.17 0.91
CA TYR A 108 -6.15 -3.60 2.18
C TYR A 108 -5.33 -2.48 2.80
N GLY A 109 -5.27 -2.46 4.13
CA GLY A 109 -4.51 -1.46 4.88
C GLY A 109 -4.96 -0.01 4.63
N VAL A 110 -6.21 0.20 4.22
CA VAL A 110 -6.76 1.55 4.00
C VAL A 110 -6.77 2.27 5.34
N SER A 111 -5.97 3.34 5.45
CA SER A 111 -5.95 4.16 6.65
C SER A 111 -7.32 4.77 6.91
N GLY A 112 -7.72 4.89 8.18
CA GLY A 112 -9.02 5.47 8.55
C GLY A 112 -9.28 6.83 7.91
N ARG A 113 -8.22 7.64 7.69
CA ARG A 113 -8.30 8.95 7.02
C ARG A 113 -8.63 8.89 5.52
N HIS A 114 -8.43 7.73 4.88
CA HIS A 114 -8.66 7.53 3.45
C HIS A 114 -9.92 6.72 3.16
N VAL A 115 -10.58 6.16 4.18
CA VAL A 115 -11.77 5.29 4.03
C VAL A 115 -12.86 6.00 3.24
N SER A 116 -13.27 7.21 3.64
CA SER A 116 -14.36 7.94 2.96
C SER A 116 -14.04 8.20 1.48
N LEU A 117 -12.78 8.53 1.16
CA LEU A 117 -12.34 8.73 -0.22
C LEU A 117 -12.46 7.44 -1.04
N VAL A 118 -12.02 6.32 -0.48
CA VAL A 118 -12.10 5.00 -1.15
C VAL A 118 -13.55 4.57 -1.33
N GLU A 119 -14.40 4.77 -0.31
CA GLU A 119 -15.83 4.47 -0.40
C GLU A 119 -16.54 5.32 -1.47
N ASP A 120 -16.26 6.62 -1.52
CA ASP A 120 -16.81 7.53 -2.54
C ASP A 120 -16.38 7.11 -3.95
N PHE A 121 -15.11 6.72 -4.11
CA PHE A 121 -14.61 6.19 -5.37
C PHE A 121 -15.32 4.89 -5.78
N VAL A 122 -15.42 3.92 -4.88
CA VAL A 122 -16.08 2.62 -5.14
C VAL A 122 -17.57 2.80 -5.45
N ARG A 123 -18.26 3.72 -4.76
CA ARG A 123 -19.65 4.10 -5.10
C ARG A 123 -19.73 4.70 -6.51
N GLY A 124 -18.78 5.55 -6.88
CA GLY A 124 -18.67 6.13 -8.21
C GLY A 124 -18.45 5.11 -9.33
N LEU A 125 -17.80 3.97 -9.03
CA LEU A 125 -17.68 2.83 -9.95
C LEU A 125 -19.00 2.06 -10.15
N GLY A 126 -20.06 2.38 -9.40
CA GLY A 126 -21.32 1.64 -9.47
C GLY A 126 -21.20 0.22 -8.89
N GLN A 127 -20.28 -0.01 -7.95
CA GLN A 127 -20.09 -1.28 -7.26
C GLN A 127 -20.81 -1.22 -5.90
N PRO A 128 -22.09 -1.65 -5.78
CA PRO A 128 -22.89 -1.44 -4.58
C PRO A 128 -22.52 -2.37 -3.42
N ASN A 129 -21.77 -3.45 -3.69
CA ASN A 129 -21.53 -4.52 -2.73
C ASN A 129 -20.06 -4.56 -2.33
N TYR A 130 -19.73 -3.97 -1.19
CA TYR A 130 -18.44 -4.15 -0.52
C TYR A 130 -18.66 -4.46 0.96
N ILE A 131 -17.67 -5.11 1.56
CA ILE A 131 -17.63 -5.39 3.00
C ILE A 131 -16.45 -4.62 3.56
N VAL A 132 -16.70 -3.78 4.55
CA VAL A 132 -15.65 -3.11 5.31
C VAL A 132 -15.30 -3.98 6.51
N VAL A 133 -14.04 -4.38 6.60
CA VAL A 133 -13.51 -5.07 7.77
C VAL A 133 -12.55 -4.11 8.46
N VAL A 134 -12.96 -3.62 9.62
CA VAL A 134 -12.13 -2.74 10.45
C VAL A 134 -11.08 -3.60 11.15
N THR A 135 -9.82 -3.16 11.10
CA THR A 135 -8.70 -3.82 11.76
C THR A 135 -7.91 -2.82 12.58
N GLU A 136 -7.35 -3.27 13.69
CA GLU A 136 -6.43 -2.49 14.51
C GLU A 136 -5.00 -2.90 14.16
N LEU A 137 -4.14 -1.91 13.90
CA LEU A 137 -2.74 -2.14 13.61
C LEU A 137 -1.90 -1.69 14.81
N THR A 138 -1.36 -2.67 15.54
CA THR A 138 -0.45 -2.43 16.64
C THR A 138 0.99 -2.39 16.16
N VAL A 139 1.78 -1.46 16.68
CA VAL A 139 3.21 -1.33 16.37
C VAL A 139 4.01 -1.61 17.62
N ILE A 140 5.10 -2.35 17.46
CA ILE A 140 6.11 -2.55 18.49
C ILE A 140 7.48 -2.16 17.95
N ASP A 141 8.26 -1.48 18.77
CA ASP A 141 9.65 -1.15 18.44
C ASP A 141 10.45 -2.43 18.25
N ARG A 142 11.36 -2.42 17.27
CA ARG A 142 12.23 -3.57 16.99
C ARG A 142 12.98 -4.04 18.24
N ASP A 143 13.58 -3.13 18.99
CA ASP A 143 14.38 -3.49 20.16
C ASP A 143 13.54 -4.13 21.27
N LYS A 144 12.28 -3.72 21.42
CA LYS A 144 11.32 -4.36 22.34
C LYS A 144 10.87 -5.72 21.82
N ALA A 145 10.59 -5.83 20.52
CA ALA A 145 10.18 -7.09 19.90
C ALA A 145 11.27 -8.17 20.03
N MET A 146 12.55 -7.78 19.97
CA MET A 146 13.68 -8.70 20.14
C MET A 146 13.89 -9.19 21.58
N GLN A 147 13.20 -8.60 22.56
CA GLN A 147 13.27 -8.99 23.98
C GLN A 147 12.22 -10.04 24.36
N PHE A 148 11.34 -10.45 23.44
CA PHE A 148 10.33 -11.47 23.73
C PHE A 148 10.99 -12.84 23.96
N GLU A 149 10.78 -13.38 25.16
CA GLU A 149 11.05 -14.77 25.47
C GLU A 149 9.82 -15.61 25.09
N TRP A 150 10.06 -16.73 24.43
CA TRP A 150 9.00 -17.66 24.05
C TRP A 150 9.40 -19.09 24.41
N THR A 151 8.43 -19.88 24.85
CA THR A 151 8.56 -21.31 25.12
C THR A 151 7.57 -22.07 24.24
N CYS A 152 8.00 -23.18 23.66
CA CYS A 152 7.12 -24.10 22.96
C CYS A 152 6.68 -25.19 23.95
N PRO A 153 5.38 -25.36 24.23
CA PRO A 153 4.91 -26.48 25.03
C PRO A 153 5.32 -27.82 24.42
N ASP A 154 5.60 -28.83 25.25
CA ASP A 154 6.10 -30.15 24.80
C ASP A 154 5.15 -30.87 23.84
N GLU A 155 3.84 -30.64 23.99
CA GLU A 155 2.79 -31.18 23.11
C GLU A 155 2.66 -30.44 21.76
N VAL A 156 3.41 -29.34 21.56
CA VAL A 156 3.36 -28.52 20.35
C VAL A 156 4.69 -28.63 19.62
N TYR A 157 4.62 -28.85 18.30
CA TYR A 157 5.77 -28.80 17.42
C TYR A 157 5.73 -27.55 16.54
N MET A 158 6.80 -26.76 16.55
CA MET A 158 7.04 -25.66 15.61
C MET A 158 8.22 -26.06 14.71
N GLY A 159 7.99 -26.09 13.39
CA GLY A 159 8.98 -26.42 12.36
C GLY A 159 8.94 -25.46 11.18
#